data_AF-A0AB39ME14-F1
#
_entry.id   AF-A0AB39ME14-F1
#
_cell.length_a   1.000
_cell.length_b   1.000
_cell.length_c   1.000
_cell.angle_alpha   90.00
_cell.angle_beta   90.00
_cell.angle_gamma   90.00
#
_symmetry.space_group_name_H-M   'P 1'
#
loop_
_entity.id
_entity.type
_entity.pdbx_description
1 polymer ?
#
loop_
_entity_poly.entity_id
_entity_poly.type
_entity_poly.pdbx_seq_one_letter_code
_entity_poly.pdbx_strand_id
1 'polypeptide(L)'
;MIERLIARQGRQHPMARSTIQEKISGRSPVNLLQVLSIVEALAEHARLNGIPLSQQEIDQSVWRERAATSMVNPTVRASGRGFSPPPKRREIEWNVEPLKHAQMFDLVAIVDEAKEVEVASWLPRVIRGMMQAEMSFNGFLESAAMDSPHGVVGTVAALQAEFPPDESEPWAGEPDPWYVSENDRTIGPLLTYAARVHGSVGSPAIVAGLRRANVGYHVEGYLAGVGGWHLSVNIEAAVNHLRAAAMGKDADRLLDLIGEKRSAGRLLEVVKHFEQLDRGGDAKRVLRGVADGDWYRLGEVYKVLQVAGVPKETLLELVRGVGYGRHSEYAQSLQDSGYEELAQLLIKMKDEPPF
;
A
#
# COMPACT_ATOMS: atom_id res chain seq x y z
N MET A 1 -15.64 -7.75 20.94
CA MET A 1 -15.90 -6.52 21.73
C MET A 1 -17.39 -6.28 21.93
N ILE A 2 -18.18 -6.16 20.86
CA ILE A 2 -19.63 -5.83 20.94
C ILE A 2 -20.47 -6.92 21.62
N GLU A 3 -20.19 -8.21 21.37
CA GLU A 3 -20.89 -9.32 22.05
C GLU A 3 -20.68 -9.30 23.58
N ARG A 4 -19.52 -8.83 24.04
CA ARG A 4 -19.22 -8.67 25.48
C ARG A 4 -19.87 -7.43 26.09
N LEU A 5 -20.19 -6.41 25.28
CA LEU A 5 -20.95 -5.23 25.71
C LEU A 5 -22.43 -5.56 25.84
N ILE A 6 -23.00 -6.37 24.95
CA ILE A 6 -24.39 -6.83 25.01
C ILE A 6 -24.64 -7.67 26.28
N ALA A 7 -23.71 -8.57 26.61
CA ALA A 7 -23.83 -9.43 27.80
C ALA A 7 -23.72 -8.69 29.15
N ARG A 8 -23.30 -7.42 29.14
CA ARG A 8 -22.95 -6.63 30.33
C ARG A 8 -23.70 -5.31 30.45
N GLN A 9 -24.76 -5.13 29.66
CA GLN A 9 -25.67 -4.01 29.85
C GLN A 9 -26.44 -4.19 31.15
N GLY A 10 -26.53 -3.11 31.95
CA GLY A 10 -27.30 -3.09 33.18
C GLY A 10 -28.75 -3.53 32.93
N ARG A 11 -29.38 -4.13 33.96
CA ARG A 11 -30.71 -4.79 33.90
C ARG A 11 -31.84 -3.93 33.32
N GLN A 12 -31.65 -2.63 33.16
CA GLN A 12 -32.73 -1.72 32.81
C GLN A 12 -32.93 -1.54 31.29
N HIS A 13 -31.92 -1.72 30.44
CA HIS A 13 -32.05 -1.42 28.99
C HIS A 13 -31.15 -2.29 28.09
N PRO A 14 -31.54 -3.54 27.78
CA PRO A 14 -30.83 -4.35 26.79
C PRO A 14 -30.97 -3.75 25.39
N MET A 15 -29.86 -3.62 24.66
CA MET A 15 -29.80 -3.16 23.27
C MET A 15 -29.29 -4.28 22.37
N ALA A 16 -29.93 -4.41 21.20
CA ALA A 16 -29.48 -5.33 20.17
C ALA A 16 -28.11 -4.92 19.60
N ARG A 17 -27.35 -5.91 19.10
CA ARG A 17 -26.05 -5.71 18.45
C ARG A 17 -26.08 -4.66 17.35
N SER A 18 -27.12 -4.71 16.51
CA SER A 18 -27.37 -3.77 15.42
C SER A 18 -27.53 -2.34 15.94
N THR A 19 -28.29 -2.15 17.02
CA THR A 19 -28.49 -0.83 17.64
C THR A 19 -27.18 -0.26 18.19
N ILE A 20 -26.35 -1.07 18.86
CA ILE A 20 -25.05 -0.60 19.36
C ILE A 20 -24.13 -0.21 18.19
N GLN A 21 -24.10 -1.02 17.13
CA GLN A 21 -23.30 -0.73 15.93
C GLN A 21 -23.78 0.52 15.21
N GLU A 22 -25.09 0.72 15.06
CA GLU A 22 -25.68 1.90 14.44
C GLU A 22 -25.41 3.19 15.23
N LYS A 23 -25.36 3.11 16.56
CA LYS A 23 -25.07 4.27 17.42
C LYS A 23 -23.59 4.62 17.42
N ILE A 24 -22.70 3.61 17.51
CA ILE A 24 -21.25 3.81 17.43
C ILE A 24 -20.85 4.30 16.03
N SER A 25 -21.50 3.81 14.98
CA SER A 25 -21.25 4.26 13.60
C SER A 25 -21.88 5.60 13.23
N GLY A 26 -22.64 6.23 14.13
CA GLY A 26 -23.30 7.53 13.90
C GLY A 26 -24.43 7.48 12.87
N ARG A 27 -24.92 6.30 12.49
CA ARG A 27 -25.97 6.11 11.48
C ARG A 27 -27.38 6.41 11.99
N SER A 28 -27.59 6.44 13.31
CA SER A 28 -28.89 6.70 13.92
C SER A 28 -28.81 7.83 14.97
N PRO A 29 -29.88 8.64 15.11
CA PRO A 29 -29.89 9.77 16.04
C PRO A 29 -29.68 9.31 17.48
N VAL A 30 -28.84 10.04 18.21
CA VAL A 30 -28.37 9.62 19.53
C VAL A 30 -29.46 9.88 20.59
N ASN A 31 -29.92 8.82 21.27
CA ASN A 31 -30.82 8.94 22.42
C ASN A 31 -29.97 8.94 23.71
N LEU A 32 -30.17 9.94 24.57
CA LEU A 32 -29.42 10.10 25.83
C LEU A 32 -29.44 8.84 26.70
N LEU A 33 -30.58 8.16 26.81
CA LEU A 33 -30.68 6.92 27.60
C LEU A 33 -29.75 5.83 27.04
N GLN A 34 -29.65 5.72 25.71
CA GLN A 34 -28.79 4.74 25.04
C GLN A 34 -27.30 5.07 25.21
N VAL A 35 -26.94 6.37 25.21
CA VAL A 35 -25.56 6.81 25.47
C VAL A 35 -25.12 6.43 26.86
N LEU A 36 -25.96 6.73 27.87
CA LEU A 36 -25.65 6.41 29.26
C LEU A 36 -25.47 4.89 29.46
N SER A 37 -26.31 4.07 28.84
CA SER A 37 -26.16 2.61 28.88
C SER A 37 -24.89 2.09 28.19
N ILE A 38 -24.43 2.73 27.11
CA ILE A 38 -23.17 2.37 26.44
C ILE A 38 -21.97 2.77 27.31
N VAL A 39 -21.98 3.99 27.87
CA VAL A 39 -20.92 4.50 28.75
C VAL A 39 -20.76 3.62 29.98
N GLU A 40 -21.86 3.21 30.60
CA GLU A 40 -21.86 2.31 31.75
C GLU A 40 -21.26 0.93 31.40
N ALA A 41 -21.67 0.35 30.27
CA ALA A 41 -21.13 -0.93 29.80
C ALA A 41 -19.62 -0.86 29.48
N LEU A 42 -19.15 0.28 28.94
CA LEU A 42 -17.73 0.53 28.68
C LEU A 42 -16.94 0.72 29.98
N ALA A 43 -17.47 1.49 30.93
CA ALA A 43 -16.85 1.70 32.24
C ALA A 43 -16.67 0.39 33.01
N GLU A 44 -17.70 -0.46 33.01
CA GLU A 44 -17.64 -1.77 33.65
C GLU A 44 -16.67 -2.72 32.93
N HIS A 45 -16.64 -2.69 31.59
CA HIS A 45 -15.64 -3.45 30.83
C HIS A 45 -14.22 -3.00 31.15
N ALA A 46 -13.97 -1.70 31.23
CA ALA A 46 -12.66 -1.14 31.50
C ALA A 46 -12.17 -1.47 32.93
N ARG A 47 -13.07 -1.39 33.92
CA ARG A 47 -12.85 -1.82 35.31
C ARG A 47 -12.42 -3.29 35.40
N LEU A 48 -13.11 -4.19 34.69
CA LEU A 48 -12.82 -5.62 34.71
C LEU A 48 -11.52 -6.00 34.00
N ASN A 49 -11.00 -5.16 33.11
CA ASN A 49 -9.73 -5.38 32.40
C ASN A 49 -8.56 -4.60 33.02
N GLY A 50 -8.73 -4.03 34.23
CA GLY A 50 -7.66 -3.36 34.96
C GLY A 50 -7.29 -1.96 34.44
N ILE A 51 -8.13 -1.36 33.59
CA ILE A 51 -7.93 -0.01 33.05
C ILE A 51 -9.20 0.80 33.36
N PRO A 52 -9.43 1.26 34.60
CA PRO A 52 -10.62 2.04 34.92
C PRO A 52 -10.64 3.35 34.12
N LEU A 53 -11.79 3.67 33.51
CA LEU A 53 -12.00 4.96 32.86
C LEU A 53 -11.99 6.08 33.92
N SER A 54 -11.61 7.28 33.50
CA SER A 54 -11.59 8.44 34.40
C SER A 54 -13.01 8.84 34.83
N GLN A 55 -13.15 9.47 35.99
CA GLN A 55 -14.47 9.88 36.50
C GLN A 55 -15.21 10.80 35.51
N GLN A 56 -14.48 11.64 34.77
CA GLN A 56 -15.03 12.52 33.72
C GLN A 56 -15.63 11.75 32.53
N GLU A 57 -15.17 10.53 32.27
CA GLU A 57 -15.65 9.66 31.19
C GLU A 57 -16.87 8.82 31.60
N ILE A 58 -17.10 8.67 32.91
CA ILE A 58 -18.19 7.84 33.48
C ILE A 58 -19.34 8.72 34.01
N ASP A 59 -19.07 9.97 34.39
CA ASP A 59 -20.05 10.85 35.03
C ASP A 59 -21.27 11.12 34.14
N GLN A 60 -22.43 10.67 34.61
CA GLN A 60 -23.70 10.84 33.91
C GLN A 60 -24.08 12.32 33.73
N SER A 61 -23.70 13.21 34.66
CA SER A 61 -23.99 14.63 34.55
C SER A 61 -23.26 15.26 33.37
N VAL A 62 -22.00 14.89 33.16
CA VAL A 62 -21.16 15.30 32.02
C VAL A 62 -21.76 14.79 30.70
N TRP A 63 -22.25 13.55 30.66
CA TRP A 63 -22.88 13.00 29.45
C TRP A 63 -24.26 13.59 29.17
N ARG A 64 -25.04 13.92 30.21
CA ARG A 64 -26.31 14.66 30.07
C ARG A 64 -26.07 16.06 29.51
N GLU A 65 -25.05 16.76 30.01
CA GLU A 65 -24.65 18.08 29.52
C GLU A 65 -24.16 18.02 28.06
N ARG A 66 -23.32 17.03 27.72
CA ARG A 66 -22.83 16.81 26.34
C ARG A 66 -23.96 16.49 25.38
N ALA A 67 -24.92 15.65 25.78
CA ALA A 67 -26.08 15.32 24.95
C ALA A 67 -27.03 16.52 24.78
N ALA A 68 -27.30 17.28 25.86
CA ALA A 68 -28.13 18.48 25.79
C ALA A 68 -27.48 19.56 24.89
N THR A 69 -26.17 19.74 25.00
CA THR A 69 -25.41 20.68 24.15
C THR A 69 -25.43 20.24 22.67
N SER A 70 -25.44 18.93 22.41
CA SER A 70 -25.54 18.36 21.06
C SER A 70 -26.95 18.47 20.46
N MET A 71 -28.00 18.60 21.27
CA MET A 71 -29.39 18.71 20.80
C MET A 71 -29.85 20.16 20.58
N VAL A 72 -29.28 21.13 21.30
CA VAL A 72 -29.71 22.55 21.24
C VAL A 72 -28.97 23.34 20.15
N ASN A 73 -27.83 22.87 19.64
CA ASN A 73 -27.06 23.55 18.60
C ASN A 73 -26.59 22.56 17.51
N PRO A 74 -27.44 22.14 16.57
CA PRO A 74 -27.04 21.23 15.50
C PRO A 74 -26.10 21.90 14.46
N THR A 75 -25.93 23.23 14.50
CA THR A 75 -25.34 23.98 13.36
C THR A 75 -23.97 24.63 13.61
N VAL A 76 -23.38 24.59 14.82
CA VAL A 76 -22.17 25.42 15.10
C VAL A 76 -21.00 24.68 15.76
N ARG A 77 -21.05 23.35 15.95
CA ARG A 77 -19.91 22.58 16.50
C ARG A 77 -19.47 21.35 15.70
N ALA A 78 -19.90 21.26 14.44
CA ALA A 78 -19.33 20.35 13.43
C ALA A 78 -18.22 21.00 12.57
N SER A 79 -17.78 22.21 12.93
CA SER A 79 -16.65 22.90 12.30
C SER A 79 -15.31 22.47 12.90
N GLY A 80 -15.04 21.16 12.85
CA GLY A 80 -13.80 20.58 13.37
C GLY A 80 -13.51 19.14 12.93
N ARG A 81 -14.19 18.65 11.89
CA ARG A 81 -13.81 17.56 10.99
C ARG A 81 -14.95 17.48 9.99
N GLY A 82 -14.80 18.24 8.91
CA GLY A 82 -15.74 18.18 7.80
C GLY A 82 -15.87 16.73 7.38
N PHE A 83 -17.06 16.17 7.56
CA PHE A 83 -17.53 15.14 6.64
C PHE A 83 -17.74 15.90 5.33
N SER A 84 -16.65 16.04 4.57
CA SER A 84 -16.79 16.37 3.17
C SER A 84 -17.79 15.36 2.60
N PRO A 85 -18.79 15.79 1.81
CA PRO A 85 -19.52 14.83 0.99
C PRO A 85 -18.48 13.92 0.34
N PRO A 86 -18.72 12.59 0.24
CA PRO A 86 -17.75 11.68 -0.36
C PRO A 86 -17.27 12.33 -1.65
N PRO A 87 -15.95 12.47 -1.84
CA PRO A 87 -15.41 13.20 -2.98
C PRO A 87 -16.15 12.67 -4.20
N LYS A 88 -16.80 13.57 -4.95
CA LYS A 88 -17.50 13.19 -6.19
C LYS A 88 -16.53 12.29 -6.95
N ARG A 89 -16.93 11.04 -7.19
CA ARG A 89 -16.09 10.08 -7.92
C ARG A 89 -15.62 10.81 -9.16
N ARG A 90 -14.30 10.88 -9.35
CA ARG A 90 -13.79 11.41 -10.61
C ARG A 90 -14.38 10.52 -11.69
N GLU A 91 -15.13 11.11 -12.60
CA GLU A 91 -15.69 10.38 -13.72
C GLU A 91 -14.51 9.86 -14.52
N ILE A 92 -14.35 8.54 -14.55
CA ILE A 92 -13.29 7.88 -15.30
C ILE A 92 -13.77 7.83 -16.75
N GLU A 93 -13.03 8.49 -17.64
CA GLU A 93 -13.32 8.45 -19.07
C GLU A 93 -12.78 7.13 -19.66
N TRP A 94 -13.67 6.32 -20.22
CA TRP A 94 -13.32 5.03 -20.81
C TRP A 94 -13.22 5.14 -22.33
N ASN A 95 -12.02 4.90 -22.88
CA ASN A 95 -11.82 4.88 -24.33
C ASN A 95 -12.33 3.56 -24.94
N VAL A 96 -13.57 3.58 -25.44
CA VAL A 96 -14.22 2.43 -26.10
C VAL A 96 -13.98 2.36 -27.61
N GLU A 97 -13.28 3.33 -28.22
CA GLU A 97 -13.06 3.36 -29.67
C GLU A 97 -12.34 2.10 -30.21
N PRO A 98 -11.32 1.54 -29.54
CA PRO A 98 -10.71 0.28 -29.97
C PRO A 98 -11.74 -0.87 -30.07
N LEU A 99 -12.67 -0.96 -29.11
CA LEU A 99 -13.71 -1.98 -29.08
C LEU A 99 -14.72 -1.79 -30.23
N LYS A 100 -15.10 -0.54 -30.52
CA LYS A 100 -15.98 -0.22 -31.66
C LYS A 100 -15.34 -0.58 -32.99
N HIS A 101 -14.06 -0.26 -33.19
CA HIS A 101 -13.33 -0.62 -34.41
C HIS A 101 -13.22 -2.14 -34.60
N ALA A 102 -13.07 -2.88 -33.50
CA ALA A 102 -13.06 -4.34 -33.51
C ALA A 102 -14.47 -4.98 -33.58
N GLN A 103 -15.53 -4.17 -33.69
CA GLN A 103 -16.93 -4.62 -33.73
C GLN A 103 -17.36 -5.43 -32.48
N MET A 104 -16.70 -5.21 -31.34
CA MET A 104 -17.00 -5.86 -30.06
C MET A 104 -18.09 -5.10 -29.30
N PHE A 105 -19.27 -4.99 -29.91
CA PHE A 105 -20.37 -4.17 -29.39
C PHE A 105 -20.94 -4.68 -28.06
N ASP A 106 -20.79 -5.98 -27.78
CA ASP A 106 -21.12 -6.59 -26.51
C ASP A 106 -20.26 -6.03 -25.37
N LEU A 107 -18.95 -5.88 -25.58
CA LEU A 107 -18.05 -5.27 -24.59
C LEU A 107 -18.31 -3.76 -24.45
N VAL A 108 -18.63 -3.06 -25.55
CA VAL A 108 -19.02 -1.65 -25.50
C VAL A 108 -20.28 -1.47 -24.65
N ALA A 109 -21.29 -2.33 -24.82
CA ALA A 109 -22.51 -2.30 -24.02
C ALA A 109 -22.22 -2.50 -22.52
N ILE A 110 -21.33 -3.43 -22.17
CA ILE A 110 -20.89 -3.63 -20.77
C ILE A 110 -20.31 -2.34 -20.21
N VAL A 111 -19.41 -1.66 -20.94
CA VAL A 111 -18.77 -0.42 -20.47
C VAL A 111 -19.79 0.72 -20.34
N ASP A 112 -20.72 0.85 -21.30
CA ASP A 112 -21.74 1.91 -21.28
C ASP A 112 -22.76 1.72 -20.15
N GLU A 113 -23.17 0.49 -19.86
CA GLU A 113 -24.07 0.14 -18.75
C GLU A 113 -23.40 0.30 -17.39
N ALA A 114 -22.07 0.18 -17.33
CA ALA A 114 -21.31 0.12 -16.08
C ALA A 114 -20.88 1.49 -15.52
N LYS A 115 -21.31 2.62 -16.10
CA LYS A 115 -20.93 3.97 -15.63
C LYS A 115 -21.21 4.22 -14.15
N GLU A 116 -22.25 3.58 -13.61
CA GLU A 116 -22.67 3.71 -12.20
C GLU A 116 -22.24 2.53 -11.31
N VAL A 117 -21.57 1.52 -11.88
CA VAL A 117 -21.20 0.28 -11.19
C VAL A 117 -19.70 0.27 -10.87
N GLU A 118 -19.30 -0.47 -9.84
CA GLU A 118 -17.89 -0.59 -9.46
C GLU A 118 -17.07 -1.25 -10.57
N VAL A 119 -15.89 -0.68 -10.87
CA VAL A 119 -14.98 -1.17 -11.93
C VAL A 119 -14.68 -2.67 -11.78
N ALA A 120 -14.52 -3.13 -10.54
CA ALA A 120 -14.27 -4.51 -10.18
C ALA A 120 -15.32 -5.52 -10.71
N SER A 121 -16.58 -5.10 -10.91
CA SER A 121 -17.66 -6.04 -11.30
C SER A 121 -17.68 -6.36 -12.79
N TRP A 122 -17.06 -5.54 -13.63
CA TRP A 122 -17.19 -5.63 -15.08
C TRP A 122 -15.85 -5.64 -15.82
N LEU A 123 -14.83 -4.94 -15.30
CA LEU A 123 -13.54 -4.81 -15.99
C LEU A 123 -12.87 -6.16 -16.29
N PRO A 124 -12.84 -7.17 -15.39
CA PRO A 124 -12.21 -8.45 -15.68
C PRO A 124 -12.80 -9.15 -16.91
N ARG A 125 -14.13 -9.07 -17.10
CA ARG A 125 -14.82 -9.63 -18.27
C ARG A 125 -14.44 -8.93 -19.57
N VAL A 126 -14.35 -7.60 -19.55
CA VAL A 126 -13.90 -6.81 -20.71
C VAL A 126 -12.47 -7.17 -21.06
N ILE A 127 -11.57 -7.25 -20.07
CA ILE A 127 -10.17 -7.63 -20.27
C ILE A 127 -10.06 -9.05 -20.84
N ARG A 128 -10.83 -10.02 -20.35
CA ARG A 128 -10.85 -11.39 -20.90
C ARG A 128 -11.23 -11.38 -22.37
N GLY A 129 -12.31 -10.68 -22.73
CA GLY A 129 -12.75 -10.56 -24.12
C GLY A 129 -11.68 -9.91 -25.00
N MET A 130 -11.05 -8.83 -24.54
CA MET A 130 -9.95 -8.16 -25.26
C MET A 130 -8.73 -9.06 -25.41
N MET A 131 -8.37 -9.82 -24.38
CA MET A 131 -7.22 -10.72 -24.41
C MET A 131 -7.44 -11.88 -25.40
N GLN A 132 -8.65 -12.46 -25.44
CA GLN A 132 -9.04 -13.47 -26.42
C GLN A 132 -9.02 -12.94 -27.85
N ALA A 133 -9.28 -11.65 -28.04
CA ALA A 133 -9.18 -10.96 -29.33
C ALA A 133 -7.75 -10.45 -29.63
N GLU A 134 -6.75 -10.79 -28.81
CA GLU A 134 -5.36 -10.31 -28.92
C GLU A 134 -5.23 -8.78 -28.95
N MET A 135 -6.16 -8.06 -28.31
CA MET A 135 -6.20 -6.61 -28.23
C MET A 135 -5.46 -6.08 -27.00
N SER A 136 -4.89 -4.89 -27.11
CA SER A 136 -4.29 -4.18 -25.97
C SER A 136 -5.37 -3.62 -25.04
N PHE A 137 -5.30 -3.95 -23.76
CA PHE A 137 -6.21 -3.49 -22.70
C PHE A 137 -5.56 -2.51 -21.72
N ASN A 138 -4.33 -2.05 -21.99
CA ASN A 138 -3.58 -1.18 -21.07
C ASN A 138 -4.28 0.14 -20.75
N GLY A 139 -5.00 0.73 -21.72
CA GLY A 139 -5.75 1.97 -21.50
C GLY A 139 -6.90 1.80 -20.49
N PHE A 140 -7.51 0.62 -20.43
CA PHE A 140 -8.52 0.30 -19.41
C PHE A 140 -7.88 0.14 -18.03
N LEU A 141 -6.72 -0.50 -17.92
CA LEU A 141 -6.01 -0.65 -16.65
C LEU A 141 -5.50 0.70 -16.12
N GLU A 142 -5.01 1.57 -16.99
CA GLU A 142 -4.60 2.93 -16.63
C GLU A 142 -5.79 3.75 -16.13
N SER A 143 -6.94 3.65 -16.80
CA SER A 143 -8.18 4.30 -16.38
C SER A 143 -8.69 3.75 -15.04
N ALA A 144 -8.65 2.43 -14.84
CA ALA A 144 -9.03 1.78 -13.58
C ALA A 144 -8.13 2.16 -12.40
N ALA A 145 -6.84 2.45 -12.66
CA ALA A 145 -5.92 2.93 -11.64
C ALA A 145 -6.22 4.35 -11.14
N MET A 146 -7.12 5.09 -11.80
CA MET A 146 -7.58 6.41 -11.38
C MET A 146 -8.74 6.36 -10.37
N ASP A 147 -9.29 5.17 -10.10
CA ASP A 147 -10.34 4.98 -9.09
C ASP A 147 -9.80 5.28 -7.68
N SER A 148 -10.67 5.29 -6.68
CA SER A 148 -10.27 5.37 -5.28
C SER A 148 -9.34 4.21 -4.89
N PRO A 149 -8.46 4.37 -3.88
CA PRO A 149 -7.66 3.27 -3.34
C PRO A 149 -8.45 2.00 -3.02
N HIS A 150 -9.69 2.15 -2.57
CA HIS A 150 -10.58 1.01 -2.30
C HIS A 150 -11.05 0.34 -3.59
N GLY A 151 -11.43 1.12 -4.60
CA GLY A 151 -11.81 0.62 -5.92
C GLY A 151 -10.67 -0.10 -6.64
N VAL A 152 -9.43 0.43 -6.56
CA VAL A 152 -8.23 -0.26 -7.06
C VAL A 152 -8.06 -1.63 -6.41
N VAL A 153 -8.16 -1.73 -5.09
CA VAL A 153 -8.05 -3.00 -4.36
C VAL A 153 -9.16 -3.98 -4.77
N GLY A 154 -10.40 -3.49 -4.92
CA GLY A 154 -11.52 -4.30 -5.41
C GLY A 154 -11.26 -4.84 -6.81
N THR A 155 -10.75 -4.00 -7.71
CA THR A 155 -10.38 -4.38 -9.08
C THR A 155 -9.25 -5.40 -9.10
N VAL A 156 -8.21 -5.24 -8.29
CA VAL A 156 -7.12 -6.23 -8.19
C VAL A 156 -7.66 -7.59 -7.73
N ALA A 157 -8.52 -7.61 -6.69
CA ALA A 157 -9.12 -8.85 -6.21
C ALA A 157 -10.00 -9.53 -7.26
N ALA A 158 -10.78 -8.74 -8.02
CA ALA A 158 -11.60 -9.26 -9.09
C ALA A 158 -10.77 -9.79 -10.27
N LEU A 159 -9.68 -9.10 -10.63
CA LEU A 159 -8.74 -9.58 -11.65
C LEU A 159 -8.02 -10.85 -11.22
N GLN A 160 -7.65 -10.99 -9.95
CA GLN A 160 -7.03 -12.23 -9.46
C GLN A 160 -8.00 -13.40 -9.47
N ALA A 161 -9.28 -13.17 -9.18
CA ALA A 161 -10.30 -14.20 -9.27
C ALA A 161 -10.54 -14.66 -10.72
N GLU A 162 -10.46 -13.72 -11.67
CA GLU A 162 -10.64 -13.97 -13.09
C GLU A 162 -9.39 -14.62 -13.72
N PHE A 163 -8.21 -14.12 -13.39
CA PHE A 163 -6.90 -14.55 -13.88
C PHE A 163 -6.07 -15.01 -12.68
N PRO A 164 -6.27 -16.22 -12.14
CA PRO A 164 -5.50 -16.70 -11.01
C PRO A 164 -4.00 -16.78 -11.35
N PRO A 165 -3.10 -16.62 -10.36
CA PRO A 165 -1.68 -16.87 -10.58
C PRO A 165 -1.48 -18.34 -10.96
N ASP A 166 -0.51 -18.60 -11.84
CA ASP A 166 -0.19 -19.97 -12.21
C ASP A 166 0.29 -20.73 -10.96
N GLU A 167 -0.41 -21.82 -10.64
CA GLU A 167 0.11 -22.77 -9.67
C GLU A 167 1.28 -23.47 -10.34
N SER A 168 2.51 -23.05 -10.03
CA SER A 168 3.69 -23.73 -10.56
C SER A 168 3.64 -25.19 -10.11
N GLU A 169 3.48 -26.11 -11.06
CA GLU A 169 3.59 -27.52 -10.75
C GLU A 169 5.00 -27.75 -10.17
N PRO A 170 5.14 -28.43 -9.02
CA PRO A 170 6.45 -28.64 -8.37
C PRO A 170 7.49 -29.34 -9.25
N TRP A 171 7.05 -29.91 -10.38
CA TRP A 171 7.84 -30.69 -11.33
C TRP A 171 7.88 -30.09 -12.73
N ALA A 172 7.21 -28.95 -12.96
CA ALA A 172 7.48 -28.17 -14.15
C ALA A 172 8.97 -27.77 -14.07
N GLY A 173 9.71 -27.91 -15.18
CA GLY A 173 11.13 -27.56 -15.22
C GLY A 173 11.39 -26.08 -14.86
N GLU A 174 12.61 -25.60 -15.09
CA GLU A 174 12.89 -24.18 -14.89
C GLU A 174 11.87 -23.33 -15.67
N PRO A 175 11.10 -22.45 -14.99
CA PRO A 175 10.09 -21.64 -15.66
C PRO A 175 10.76 -20.81 -16.74
N ASP A 176 10.13 -20.74 -17.91
CA ASP A 176 10.63 -19.91 -19.01
C ASP A 176 10.79 -18.46 -18.50
N PRO A 177 12.01 -17.89 -18.49
CA PRO A 177 12.25 -16.55 -17.97
C PRO A 177 11.50 -15.45 -18.76
N TRP A 178 10.97 -15.78 -19.95
CA TRP A 178 10.19 -14.87 -20.77
C TRP A 178 8.68 -15.08 -20.63
N TYR A 179 8.25 -16.10 -19.90
CA TYR A 179 6.83 -16.36 -19.67
C TYR A 179 6.25 -15.32 -18.69
N VAL A 180 5.13 -14.73 -19.08
CA VAL A 180 4.39 -13.78 -18.25
C VAL A 180 2.95 -14.28 -18.16
N SER A 181 2.53 -14.63 -16.95
CA SER A 181 1.19 -15.14 -16.67
C SER A 181 0.11 -14.13 -17.06
N GLU A 182 -1.12 -14.58 -17.31
CA GLU A 182 -2.24 -13.65 -17.53
C GLU A 182 -2.49 -12.76 -16.30
N ASN A 183 -2.23 -13.29 -15.10
CA ASN A 183 -2.26 -12.54 -13.85
C ASN A 183 -1.25 -11.38 -13.87
N ASP A 184 0.00 -11.65 -14.24
CA ASP A 184 1.06 -10.64 -14.31
C ASP A 184 0.80 -9.62 -15.41
N ARG A 185 0.28 -10.05 -16.57
CA ARG A 185 -0.10 -9.18 -17.69
C ARG A 185 -1.24 -8.22 -17.34
N THR A 186 -2.03 -8.50 -16.31
CA THR A 186 -3.20 -7.70 -15.93
C THR A 186 -2.96 -6.92 -14.63
N ILE A 187 -2.64 -7.61 -13.53
CA ILE A 187 -2.49 -7.00 -12.21
C ILE A 187 -1.20 -6.18 -12.11
N GLY A 188 -0.10 -6.65 -12.71
CA GLY A 188 1.18 -5.94 -12.71
C GLY A 188 1.08 -4.50 -13.25
N PRO A 189 0.56 -4.31 -14.47
CA PRO A 189 0.32 -2.97 -15.02
C PRO A 189 -0.66 -2.15 -14.17
N LEU A 190 -1.77 -2.73 -13.71
CA LEU A 190 -2.74 -2.02 -12.86
C LEU A 190 -2.09 -1.44 -11.60
N LEU A 191 -1.30 -2.25 -10.88
CA LEU A 191 -0.61 -1.82 -9.67
C LEU A 191 0.49 -0.80 -9.98
N THR A 192 1.14 -0.91 -11.12
CA THR A 192 2.13 0.08 -11.58
C THR A 192 1.46 1.43 -11.81
N TYR A 193 0.32 1.47 -12.51
CA TYR A 193 -0.43 2.70 -12.71
C TYR A 193 -0.99 3.23 -11.38
N ALA A 194 -1.55 2.37 -10.54
CA ALA A 194 -2.07 2.76 -9.23
C ALA A 194 -0.97 3.30 -8.31
N ALA A 195 0.24 2.76 -8.40
CA ALA A 195 1.40 3.28 -7.68
C ALA A 195 1.75 4.70 -8.15
N ARG A 196 1.67 4.99 -9.46
CA ARG A 196 1.86 6.35 -9.98
C ARG A 196 0.79 7.32 -9.46
N VAL A 197 -0.47 6.92 -9.48
CA VAL A 197 -1.60 7.78 -9.10
C VAL A 197 -1.69 8.00 -7.59
N HIS A 198 -1.52 6.94 -6.81
CA HIS A 198 -1.79 6.94 -5.37
C HIS A 198 -0.56 6.81 -4.48
N GLY A 199 0.62 6.54 -5.04
CA GLY A 199 1.80 6.13 -4.26
C GLY A 199 2.20 7.09 -3.13
N SER A 200 2.04 8.40 -3.31
CA SER A 200 2.44 9.38 -2.29
C SER A 200 1.49 9.44 -1.08
N VAL A 201 0.18 9.30 -1.29
CA VAL A 201 -0.84 9.53 -0.24
C VAL A 201 -1.69 8.28 0.05
N GLY A 202 -2.09 7.55 -1.00
CA GLY A 202 -2.98 6.40 -0.90
C GLY A 202 -2.30 5.07 -0.55
N SER A 203 -0.96 5.04 -0.49
CA SER A 203 -0.20 3.80 -0.22
C SER A 203 -0.69 3.00 0.98
N PRO A 204 -0.92 3.59 2.18
CA PRO A 204 -1.38 2.79 3.33
C PRO A 204 -2.74 2.12 3.09
N ALA A 205 -3.66 2.81 2.41
CA ALA A 205 -4.98 2.28 2.11
C ALA A 205 -4.91 1.13 1.11
N ILE A 206 -4.09 1.26 0.07
CA ILE A 206 -3.88 0.19 -0.93
C ILE A 206 -3.20 -1.01 -0.28
N VAL A 207 -2.06 -0.83 0.41
CA VAL A 207 -1.33 -1.95 1.03
C VAL A 207 -2.19 -2.68 2.06
N ALA A 208 -2.86 -1.95 2.95
CA ALA A 208 -3.76 -2.57 3.93
C ALA A 208 -4.95 -3.26 3.25
N GLY A 209 -5.48 -2.68 2.18
CA GLY A 209 -6.56 -3.25 1.39
C GLY A 209 -6.17 -4.57 0.72
N LEU A 210 -5.03 -4.60 0.02
CA LEU A 210 -4.50 -5.80 -0.64
C LEU A 210 -4.32 -6.95 0.36
N ARG A 211 -3.74 -6.66 1.54
CA ARG A 211 -3.57 -7.67 2.61
C ARG A 211 -4.91 -8.19 3.12
N ARG A 212 -5.92 -7.33 3.29
CA ARG A 212 -7.26 -7.71 3.78
C ARG A 212 -8.09 -8.46 2.75
N ALA A 213 -7.86 -8.21 1.47
CA ALA A 213 -8.55 -8.87 0.37
C ALA A 213 -7.91 -10.21 -0.04
N ASN A 214 -6.97 -10.76 0.76
CA ASN A 214 -6.22 -11.98 0.46
C ASN A 214 -5.42 -11.95 -0.85
N VAL A 215 -5.06 -10.76 -1.30
CA VAL A 215 -4.22 -10.51 -2.49
C VAL A 215 -2.89 -9.86 -2.08
N GLY A 216 -2.44 -10.18 -0.85
CA GLY A 216 -1.32 -9.52 -0.18
C GLY A 216 0.05 -9.78 -0.81
N TYR A 217 0.20 -10.82 -1.62
CA TYR A 217 1.45 -11.10 -2.34
C TYR A 217 1.78 -10.03 -3.39
N HIS A 218 0.76 -9.30 -3.86
CA HIS A 218 0.93 -8.18 -4.79
C HIS A 218 1.43 -6.87 -4.15
N VAL A 219 1.52 -6.80 -2.81
CA VAL A 219 1.98 -5.59 -2.10
C VAL A 219 3.37 -5.17 -2.56
N GLU A 220 4.26 -6.13 -2.77
CA GLU A 220 5.63 -5.84 -3.17
C GLU A 220 5.70 -5.20 -4.56
N GLY A 221 4.95 -5.74 -5.53
CA GLY A 221 4.84 -5.15 -6.87
C GLY A 221 4.31 -3.72 -6.85
N TYR A 222 3.30 -3.45 -6.00
CA TYR A 222 2.80 -2.09 -5.79
C TYR A 222 3.88 -1.16 -5.22
N LEU A 223 4.56 -1.57 -4.13
CA LEU A 223 5.61 -0.77 -3.49
C LEU A 223 6.81 -0.53 -4.43
N ALA A 224 7.19 -1.53 -5.23
CA ALA A 224 8.21 -1.39 -6.26
C ALA A 224 7.82 -0.33 -7.29
N GLY A 225 6.55 -0.30 -7.70
CA GLY A 225 5.98 0.78 -8.52
C GLY A 225 6.10 2.15 -7.85
N VAL A 226 5.82 2.25 -6.54
CA VAL A 226 5.92 3.53 -5.81
C VAL A 226 7.38 4.00 -5.79
N GLY A 227 8.31 3.11 -5.46
CA GLY A 227 9.74 3.40 -5.41
C GLY A 227 10.39 3.69 -6.77
N GLY A 228 9.86 3.09 -7.85
CA GLY A 228 10.39 3.25 -9.21
C GLY A 228 10.01 4.58 -9.87
N TRP A 229 8.79 5.08 -9.67
CA TRP A 229 8.24 6.19 -10.46
C TRP A 229 8.26 7.56 -9.78
N HIS A 230 8.15 7.62 -8.45
CA HIS A 230 7.93 8.90 -7.76
C HIS A 230 9.21 9.73 -7.58
N LEU A 231 9.04 11.05 -7.45
CA LEU A 231 10.09 11.96 -7.01
C LEU A 231 10.43 11.72 -5.52
N SER A 232 11.62 12.15 -5.08
CA SER A 232 12.08 11.96 -3.69
C SER A 232 11.10 12.47 -2.64
N VAL A 233 10.50 13.65 -2.86
CA VAL A 233 9.48 14.24 -1.97
C VAL A 233 8.23 13.35 -1.85
N ASN A 234 7.79 12.76 -2.95
CA ASN A 234 6.63 11.87 -2.96
C ASN A 234 6.92 10.52 -2.31
N ILE A 235 8.14 10.00 -2.49
CA ILE A 235 8.63 8.81 -1.78
C ILE A 235 8.67 9.06 -0.28
N GLU A 236 9.21 10.20 0.14
CA GLU A 236 9.24 10.58 1.55
C GLU A 236 7.82 10.62 2.16
N ALA A 237 6.87 11.25 1.45
CA ALA A 237 5.48 11.28 1.86
C ALA A 237 4.89 9.86 1.99
N ALA A 238 5.16 8.97 1.03
CA ALA A 238 4.71 7.59 1.06
C ALA A 238 5.26 6.84 2.30
N VAL A 239 6.56 6.96 2.57
CA VAL A 239 7.23 6.36 3.74
C VAL A 239 6.63 6.90 5.05
N ASN A 240 6.41 8.21 5.14
CA ASN A 240 5.81 8.85 6.32
C ASN A 240 4.38 8.36 6.55
N HIS A 241 3.56 8.29 5.49
CA HIS A 241 2.19 7.80 5.60
C HIS A 241 2.12 6.32 6.00
N LEU A 242 2.99 5.46 5.46
CA LEU A 242 3.08 4.06 5.85
C LEU A 242 3.47 3.92 7.33
N ARG A 243 4.49 4.67 7.80
CA ARG A 243 4.90 4.67 9.20
C ARG A 243 3.79 5.19 10.13
N ALA A 244 3.13 6.28 9.75
CA ALA A 244 2.00 6.84 10.51
C ALA A 244 0.81 5.87 10.62
N ALA A 245 0.63 5.00 9.62
CA ALA A 245 -0.38 3.94 9.62
C ALA A 245 0.06 2.67 10.39
N ALA A 246 1.16 2.72 11.15
CA ALA A 246 1.78 1.58 11.83
C ALA A 246 2.26 0.45 10.89
N MET A 247 2.56 0.79 9.63
CA MET A 247 3.06 -0.12 8.59
C MET A 247 4.57 0.05 8.40
N GLY A 248 5.32 0.07 9.52
CA GLY A 248 6.77 0.31 9.51
C GLY A 248 7.56 -0.65 8.62
N LYS A 249 7.17 -1.94 8.62
CA LYS A 249 7.79 -2.96 7.76
C LYS A 249 7.59 -2.71 6.27
N ASP A 250 6.41 -2.23 5.86
CA ASP A 250 6.11 -1.90 4.47
C ASP A 250 6.85 -0.62 4.03
N ALA A 251 6.97 0.37 4.93
CA ALA A 251 7.77 1.57 4.68
C ALA A 251 9.26 1.23 4.48
N ASP A 252 9.76 0.32 5.31
CA ASP A 252 11.11 -0.21 5.25
C ASP A 252 11.36 -1.03 3.97
N ARG A 253 10.42 -1.92 3.60
CA ARG A 253 10.49 -2.65 2.32
C ARG A 253 10.44 -1.72 1.11
N LEU A 254 9.66 -0.63 1.17
CA LEU A 254 9.67 0.39 0.12
C LEU A 254 11.06 1.01 -0.06
N LEU A 255 11.78 1.31 1.02
CA LEU A 255 13.16 1.82 0.95
C LEU A 255 14.11 0.80 0.34
N ASP A 256 13.99 -0.48 0.72
CA ASP A 256 14.79 -1.57 0.15
C ASP A 256 14.53 -1.69 -1.38
N LEU A 257 13.26 -1.68 -1.79
CA LEU A 257 12.84 -1.76 -3.21
C LEU A 257 13.30 -0.56 -4.05
N ILE A 258 13.45 0.63 -3.45
CA ILE A 258 14.04 1.78 -4.14
C ILE A 258 15.50 1.48 -4.49
N GLY A 259 16.25 0.88 -3.56
CA GLY A 259 17.61 0.41 -3.82
C GLY A 259 17.67 -0.60 -4.96
N GLU A 260 16.79 -1.60 -4.86
CA GLU A 260 16.73 -2.77 -5.72
C GLU A 260 16.37 -2.40 -7.17
N LYS A 261 15.32 -1.59 -7.39
CA LYS A 261 14.68 -1.43 -8.70
C LYS A 261 14.88 -0.08 -9.39
N ARG A 262 15.18 1.01 -8.66
CA ARG A 262 15.20 2.37 -9.23
C ARG A 262 16.48 2.64 -10.04
N SER A 263 16.47 3.36 -11.15
CA SER A 263 17.72 3.64 -11.89
C SER A 263 18.77 4.36 -11.02
N ALA A 264 20.06 4.08 -11.24
CA ALA A 264 21.15 4.52 -10.37
C ALA A 264 21.20 6.05 -10.15
N GLY A 265 21.01 6.83 -11.22
CA GLY A 265 20.97 8.30 -11.12
C GLY A 265 19.81 8.82 -10.28
N ARG A 266 18.62 8.21 -10.43
CA ARG A 266 17.41 8.58 -9.67
C ARG A 266 17.45 8.09 -8.23
N LEU A 267 18.21 7.04 -7.93
CA LEU A 267 18.45 6.55 -6.58
C LEU A 267 19.25 7.58 -5.77
N LEU A 268 20.30 8.16 -6.34
CA LEU A 268 21.11 9.17 -5.66
C LEU A 268 20.31 10.43 -5.28
N GLU A 269 19.33 10.83 -6.10
CA GLU A 269 18.39 11.91 -5.77
C GLU A 269 17.62 11.61 -4.47
N VAL A 270 17.17 10.36 -4.29
CA VAL A 270 16.42 9.92 -3.11
C VAL A 270 17.33 9.86 -1.87
N VAL A 271 18.54 9.32 -2.02
CA VAL A 271 19.54 9.24 -0.93
C VAL A 271 19.87 10.65 -0.44
N LYS A 272 20.22 11.57 -1.34
CA LYS A 272 20.53 12.98 -0.99
C LYS A 272 19.34 13.67 -0.31
N HIS A 273 18.12 13.42 -0.79
CA HIS A 273 16.91 13.98 -0.19
C HIS A 273 16.74 13.53 1.27
N PHE A 274 16.91 12.24 1.57
CA PHE A 274 16.82 11.75 2.95
C PHE A 274 17.98 12.25 3.82
N GLU A 275 19.19 12.37 3.29
CA GLU A 275 20.33 12.96 4.02
C GLU A 275 20.07 14.42 4.41
N GLN A 276 19.50 15.23 3.50
CA GLN A 276 19.14 16.63 3.74
C GLN A 276 18.06 16.81 4.81
N LEU A 277 17.27 15.78 5.07
CA LEU A 277 16.21 15.76 6.09
C LEU A 277 16.68 15.13 7.42
N ASP A 278 17.99 14.94 7.60
CA ASP A 278 18.58 14.25 8.75
C ASP A 278 18.07 12.80 8.94
N ARG A 279 17.58 12.18 7.86
CA ARG A 279 17.06 10.80 7.83
C ARG A 279 18.11 9.82 7.29
N GLY A 280 19.33 9.93 7.81
CA GLY A 280 20.46 9.10 7.38
C GLY A 280 20.20 7.58 7.49
N GLY A 281 19.33 7.14 8.40
CA GLY A 281 18.90 5.74 8.49
C GLY A 281 18.15 5.26 7.24
N ASP A 282 17.26 6.08 6.69
CA ASP A 282 16.50 5.75 5.48
C ASP A 282 17.39 5.78 4.24
N ALA A 283 18.29 6.76 4.16
CA ALA A 283 19.29 6.85 3.09
C ALA A 283 20.19 5.59 3.04
N LYS A 284 20.71 5.17 4.20
CA LYS A 284 21.50 3.93 4.31
C LYS A 284 20.71 2.69 3.90
N ARG A 285 19.43 2.64 4.25
CA ARG A 285 18.56 1.52 3.88
C ARG A 285 18.36 1.42 2.37
N VAL A 286 18.10 2.55 1.70
CA VAL A 286 18.04 2.60 0.23
C VAL A 286 19.34 2.10 -0.41
N LEU A 287 20.49 2.51 0.12
CA LEU A 287 21.80 2.07 -0.38
C LEU A 287 22.01 0.56 -0.19
N ARG A 288 21.64 0.01 0.97
CA ARG A 288 21.75 -1.43 1.24
C ARG A 288 20.85 -2.25 0.32
N GLY A 289 19.64 -1.78 0.04
CA GLY A 289 18.69 -2.45 -0.87
C GLY A 289 19.21 -2.62 -2.30
N VAL A 290 20.28 -1.90 -2.70
CA VAL A 290 20.93 -2.11 -4.01
C VAL A 290 21.47 -3.54 -4.14
N ALA A 291 21.97 -4.11 -3.05
CA ALA A 291 22.58 -5.43 -3.04
C ALA A 291 21.54 -6.58 -3.00
N ASP A 292 20.28 -6.29 -2.68
CA ASP A 292 19.16 -7.25 -2.77
C ASP A 292 18.82 -7.60 -4.22
N GLY A 293 19.27 -6.79 -5.17
CA GLY A 293 19.27 -7.13 -6.59
C GLY A 293 20.36 -8.15 -6.93
N ASP A 294 20.97 -8.00 -8.10
CA ASP A 294 22.10 -8.82 -8.53
C ASP A 294 23.44 -8.07 -8.41
N TRP A 295 24.54 -8.78 -8.63
CA TRP A 295 25.89 -8.21 -8.61
C TRP A 295 26.07 -7.14 -9.72
N TYR A 296 25.33 -7.27 -10.83
CA TYR A 296 25.39 -6.34 -11.95
C TYR A 296 24.87 -4.97 -11.52
N ARG A 297 23.71 -4.96 -10.87
CA ARG A 297 23.07 -3.80 -10.28
C ARG A 297 23.95 -3.10 -9.26
N LEU A 298 24.60 -3.87 -8.38
CA LEU A 298 25.56 -3.34 -7.41
C LEU A 298 26.73 -2.62 -8.10
N GLY A 299 27.32 -3.23 -9.14
CA GLY A 299 28.39 -2.63 -9.93
C GLY A 299 27.97 -1.36 -10.68
N GLU A 300 26.78 -1.37 -11.30
CA GLU A 300 26.20 -0.22 -12.00
C GLU A 300 26.05 0.99 -11.07
N VAL A 301 25.41 0.78 -9.91
CA VAL A 301 25.19 1.85 -8.93
C VAL A 301 26.52 2.34 -8.36
N TYR A 302 27.45 1.43 -8.01
CA TYR A 302 28.78 1.81 -7.51
C TYR A 302 29.50 2.74 -8.49
N LYS A 303 29.52 2.40 -9.78
CA LYS A 303 30.16 3.21 -10.82
C LYS A 303 29.55 4.61 -10.91
N VAL A 304 28.22 4.71 -10.89
CA VAL A 304 27.52 6.01 -10.93
C VAL A 304 27.85 6.85 -9.71
N LEU A 305 27.87 6.24 -8.52
CA LEU A 305 28.21 6.91 -7.27
C LEU A 305 29.67 7.38 -7.24
N GLN A 306 30.60 6.54 -7.71
CA GLN A 306 32.02 6.89 -7.80
C GLN A 306 32.25 8.09 -8.72
N VAL A 307 31.62 8.11 -9.90
CA VAL A 307 31.68 9.25 -10.84
C VAL A 307 31.07 10.51 -10.23
N ALA A 308 30.01 10.37 -9.42
CA ALA A 308 29.40 11.49 -8.70
C ALA A 308 30.23 11.99 -7.51
N GLY A 309 31.37 11.36 -7.20
CA GLY A 309 32.27 11.76 -6.12
C GLY A 309 31.66 11.60 -4.73
N VAL A 310 30.77 10.62 -4.53
CA VAL A 310 30.19 10.40 -3.19
C VAL A 310 31.25 9.91 -2.20
N PRO A 311 31.11 10.22 -0.90
CA PRO A 311 32.05 9.76 0.12
C PRO A 311 32.19 8.24 0.16
N LYS A 312 33.39 7.77 0.55
CA LYS A 312 33.69 6.34 0.64
C LYS A 312 32.77 5.62 1.64
N GLU A 313 32.36 6.31 2.69
CA GLU A 313 31.42 5.82 3.71
C GLU A 313 30.06 5.49 3.11
N THR A 314 29.61 6.28 2.13
CA THR A 314 28.37 6.02 1.38
C THR A 314 28.50 4.79 0.49
N LEU A 315 29.67 4.60 -0.15
CA LEU A 315 29.96 3.40 -0.95
C LEU A 315 30.00 2.13 -0.10
N LEU A 316 30.49 2.22 1.14
CA LEU A 316 30.51 1.10 2.08
C LEU A 316 29.09 0.61 2.44
N GLU A 317 28.09 1.50 2.44
CA GLU A 317 26.70 1.10 2.73
C GLU A 317 26.09 0.23 1.61
N LEU A 318 26.54 0.36 0.36
CA LEU A 318 26.15 -0.56 -0.72
C LEU A 318 26.61 -1.98 -0.40
N VAL A 319 27.88 -2.11 -0.02
CA VAL A 319 28.54 -3.40 0.26
C VAL A 319 27.92 -4.09 1.47
N ARG A 320 27.55 -3.30 2.51
CA ARG A 320 26.85 -3.80 3.70
C ARG A 320 25.46 -4.38 3.41
N GLY A 321 24.89 -4.12 2.23
CA GLY A 321 23.64 -4.74 1.81
C GLY A 321 23.79 -6.19 1.34
N VAL A 322 25.00 -6.65 1.01
CA VAL A 322 25.19 -8.00 0.48
C VAL A 322 24.90 -9.04 1.56
N GLY A 323 23.97 -9.94 1.26
CA GLY A 323 23.58 -11.01 2.17
C GLY A 323 24.75 -11.89 2.61
N TYR A 324 24.66 -12.41 3.83
CA TYR A 324 25.64 -13.33 4.37
C TYR A 324 25.87 -14.53 3.44
N GLY A 325 27.14 -14.94 3.27
CA GLY A 325 27.52 -16.03 2.39
C GLY A 325 27.64 -15.68 0.91
N ARG A 326 27.06 -14.56 0.43
CA ARG A 326 27.10 -14.16 -1.00
C ARG A 326 28.32 -13.29 -1.38
N HIS A 327 29.09 -12.84 -0.40
CA HIS A 327 30.21 -11.90 -0.61
C HIS A 327 31.28 -12.44 -1.56
N SER A 328 31.67 -13.70 -1.41
CA SER A 328 32.68 -14.35 -2.28
C SER A 328 32.18 -14.47 -3.73
N GLU A 329 30.92 -14.86 -3.92
CA GLU A 329 30.30 -14.99 -5.24
C GLU A 329 30.22 -13.63 -5.94
N TYR A 330 29.69 -12.61 -5.24
CA TYR A 330 29.59 -11.25 -5.77
C TYR A 330 30.95 -10.66 -6.10
N ALA A 331 31.94 -10.84 -5.22
CA ALA A 331 33.29 -10.34 -5.43
C ALA A 331 33.92 -10.95 -6.68
N GLN A 332 33.75 -12.26 -6.90
CA GLN A 332 34.25 -12.93 -8.10
C GLN A 332 33.58 -12.39 -9.37
N SER A 333 32.24 -12.34 -9.41
CA SER A 333 31.52 -11.82 -10.59
C SER A 333 31.84 -10.35 -10.90
N LEU A 334 32.05 -9.54 -9.87
CA LEU A 334 32.45 -8.14 -10.01
C LEU A 334 33.89 -8.01 -10.52
N GLN A 335 34.81 -8.84 -10.02
CA GLN A 335 36.19 -8.89 -10.51
C GLN A 335 36.24 -9.27 -11.99
N ASP A 336 35.50 -10.32 -12.38
CA ASP A 336 35.41 -10.79 -13.77
C ASP A 336 34.81 -9.72 -14.71
N SER A 337 34.01 -8.81 -14.16
CA SER A 337 33.38 -7.69 -14.88
C SER A 337 34.17 -6.38 -14.82
N GLY A 338 35.38 -6.38 -14.24
CA GLY A 338 36.27 -5.21 -14.19
C GLY A 338 36.02 -4.23 -13.03
N TYR A 339 35.24 -4.62 -12.02
CA TYR A 339 34.98 -3.83 -10.81
C TYR A 339 35.93 -4.21 -9.65
N GLU A 340 37.25 -4.20 -9.91
CA GLU A 340 38.27 -4.71 -8.99
C GLU A 340 38.25 -4.04 -7.60
N GLU A 341 38.10 -2.72 -7.55
CA GLU A 341 38.06 -1.97 -6.28
C GLU A 341 36.87 -2.39 -5.41
N LEU A 342 35.71 -2.57 -6.02
CA LEU A 342 34.49 -2.99 -5.33
C LEU A 342 34.57 -4.45 -4.89
N ALA A 343 35.13 -5.33 -5.71
CA ALA A 343 35.38 -6.72 -5.35
C ALA A 343 36.32 -6.82 -4.13
N GLN A 344 37.40 -6.04 -4.11
CA GLN A 344 38.30 -5.97 -2.95
C GLN A 344 37.60 -5.42 -1.70
N LEU A 345 36.70 -4.44 -1.88
CA LEU A 345 35.91 -3.89 -0.79
C LEU A 345 34.99 -4.96 -0.18
N LEU A 346 34.30 -5.75 -1.01
CA LEU A 346 33.46 -6.88 -0.59
C LEU A 346 34.25 -7.95 0.17
N ILE A 347 35.44 -8.30 -0.30
CA ILE A 347 36.30 -9.29 0.36
C ILE A 347 36.73 -8.80 1.75
N LYS A 348 37.14 -7.54 1.88
CA LYS A 348 37.50 -6.94 3.18
C LYS A 348 36.31 -6.91 4.14
N MET A 349 35.15 -6.54 3.61
CA MET A 349 33.91 -6.46 4.37
C MET A 349 33.32 -7.81 4.74
N LYS A 350 33.81 -8.93 4.20
CA LYS A 350 33.38 -10.28 4.60
C LYS A 350 33.67 -10.55 6.09
N ASP A 351 34.71 -9.94 6.63
CA ASP A 351 35.20 -10.19 7.98
C ASP A 351 34.86 -9.05 8.98
N GLU A 352 34.24 -7.95 8.54
CA GLU A 352 33.90 -6.78 9.38
C GLU A 352 32.45 -6.79 9.88
N PRO A 353 32.18 -6.86 11.20
CA PRO A 353 30.81 -6.77 11.73
C PRO A 353 30.16 -5.44 11.30
N PRO A 354 28.91 -5.50 10.80
CA PRO A 354 27.75 -5.60 11.69
C PRO A 354 26.86 -6.74 11.20
N PHE A 355 27.32 -7.98 11.35
CA PHE A 355 26.56 -9.15 10.93
C PHE A 355 25.67 -9.67 12.05
#